data_AF-A0A8S3EC76-F1
#
_entry.id   AF-A0A8S3EC76-F1
#
_cell.length_a   1.000
_cell.length_b   1.000
_cell.length_c   1.000
_cell.angle_alpha   90.00
_cell.angle_beta   90.00
_cell.angle_gamma   90.00
#
_symmetry.space_group_name_H-M   'P 1'
#
loop_
_entity.id
_entity.type
_entity.pdbx_description
1 polymer ?
#
loop_
_entity_poly.entity_id
_entity_poly.type
_entity_poly.pdbx_seq_one_letter_code
_entity_poly.pdbx_strand_id
1 'polypeptide(L)'
;MMMTTQYSATYRLEKFLNQLLQPVIDIHQQGRIFHNGTDFLEKFHNYIDQYDRLRSTTNLVTIKINNFYHLVPHHVLLSTLLDFFVKYYHLPIIENIHITKIVRLTSLFLHNNRFYYDGKIYRFIKGGPSNSGLIETLSNIYLNLMDNFLINQSSTKQNEFYGRCQNQIFFTWNQSLNELEQILKSMKSEYHHLSFDIHIGKNLNYLDLYLENHNGILYSRVHHQHNQQPYTLPYISSKGNSIRTYSHWLRSSLLRAIRYCTSIEDFNQERIYLEMTYLANGYSIDFIDKHIQHFLKFFDAKSLQQLPLDQGAYKKIRHRLFNFMREQRQHKEKKQESFKKNRRFHLSYIYDNVGPKSRFNKKLREILSKHVQLPNTTFENNKLQLDIRTKTQHSLNSLLSGQR
;
A
#
# COMPACT_ATOMS: atom_id res chain seq x y z
N MET A 1 -5.83 -5.28 22.73
CA MET A 1 -5.49 -3.99 22.09
C MET A 1 -4.26 -3.43 22.78
N MET A 2 -3.08 -3.51 22.14
CA MET A 2 -1.83 -2.94 22.68
C MET A 2 -1.87 -1.42 22.52
N MET A 3 -2.12 -0.69 23.61
CA MET A 3 -1.88 0.75 23.64
C MET A 3 -0.52 0.99 24.30
N THR A 4 0.52 1.22 23.50
CA THR A 4 1.59 2.09 23.97
C THR A 4 0.96 3.47 24.15
N THR A 5 0.94 3.98 25.38
CA THR A 5 0.38 5.30 25.67
C THR A 5 1.03 6.33 24.75
N GLN A 6 0.25 7.06 23.95
CA GLN A 6 0.73 8.00 22.91
C GLN A 6 1.64 9.14 23.46
N TYR A 7 1.81 9.20 24.78
CA TYR A 7 2.64 10.16 25.50
C TYR A 7 3.94 9.57 26.09
N SER A 8 4.22 8.27 25.91
CA SER A 8 5.44 7.67 26.45
C SER A 8 6.70 8.12 25.71
N ALA A 9 7.82 8.16 26.42
CA ALA A 9 9.12 8.45 25.82
C ALA A 9 9.45 7.44 24.70
N THR A 10 9.13 6.16 24.90
CA THR A 10 9.32 5.09 23.90
C THR A 10 8.54 5.37 22.61
N TYR A 11 7.29 5.83 22.71
CA TYR A 11 6.47 6.16 21.54
C TYR A 11 6.98 7.40 20.78
N ARG A 12 7.44 8.43 21.52
CA ARG A 12 8.05 9.62 20.89
C ARG A 12 9.36 9.27 20.20
N LEU A 13 10.18 8.44 20.83
CA LEU A 13 11.43 7.93 20.27
C LEU A 13 11.17 7.12 18.99
N GLU A 14 10.17 6.23 19.02
CA GLU A 14 9.72 5.48 17.84
C GLU A 14 9.37 6.40 16.68
N LYS A 15 8.50 7.40 16.91
CA LYS A 15 8.09 8.35 15.87
C LYS A 15 9.26 9.12 15.29
N PHE A 16 10.12 9.61 16.17
CA PHE A 16 11.31 10.36 15.79
C PHE A 16 12.24 9.51 14.90
N LEU A 17 12.58 8.30 15.33
CA LEU A 17 13.43 7.40 14.57
C LEU A 17 12.78 6.98 13.24
N ASN A 18 11.48 6.70 13.24
CA ASN A 18 10.77 6.35 12.00
C ASN A 18 10.80 7.52 10.99
N GLN A 19 10.53 8.75 11.44
CA GLN A 19 10.61 9.95 10.59
C GLN A 19 12.00 10.17 10.01
N LEU A 20 13.04 9.85 10.78
CA LEU A 20 14.44 9.97 10.36
C LEU A 20 14.84 8.88 9.36
N LEU A 21 14.41 7.63 9.58
CA LEU A 21 14.88 6.45 8.84
C LEU A 21 14.08 6.16 7.57
N GLN A 22 12.76 6.31 7.62
CA GLN A 22 11.88 5.90 6.51
C GLN A 22 12.26 6.57 5.17
N PRO A 23 12.56 7.88 5.09
CA PRO A 23 12.94 8.51 3.83
C PRO A 23 14.25 7.96 3.25
N VAL A 24 15.21 7.61 4.10
CA VAL A 24 16.49 7.04 3.68
C VAL A 24 16.26 5.67 3.04
N ILE A 25 15.42 4.84 3.66
CA ILE A 25 15.11 3.50 3.18
C ILE A 25 14.29 3.54 1.90
N ASP A 26 13.30 4.42 1.83
CA ASP A 26 12.45 4.60 0.66
C ASP A 26 13.27 4.91 -0.60
N ILE A 27 14.37 5.68 -0.48
CA ILE A 27 15.28 5.99 -1.59
C ILE A 27 16.02 4.73 -2.07
N HIS A 28 16.50 3.88 -1.16
CA HIS A 28 17.28 2.69 -1.51
C HIS A 28 16.42 1.51 -1.98
N GLN A 29 15.12 1.51 -1.68
CA GLN A 29 14.20 0.43 -2.04
C GLN A 29 13.34 0.75 -3.27
N GLN A 30 13.61 1.87 -3.95
CA GLN A 30 12.89 2.26 -5.17
C GLN A 30 13.01 1.16 -6.24
N GLY A 31 11.86 0.83 -6.84
CA GLY A 31 11.77 -0.20 -7.90
C GLY A 31 11.61 -1.63 -7.41
N ARG A 32 11.89 -1.95 -6.14
CA ARG A 32 11.76 -3.32 -5.58
C ARG A 32 10.53 -3.50 -4.70
N ILE A 33 9.90 -2.41 -4.28
CA ILE A 33 8.70 -2.44 -3.44
C ILE A 33 7.44 -2.24 -4.27
N PHE A 34 6.39 -3.00 -3.94
CA PHE A 34 5.03 -2.77 -4.36
C PHE A 34 4.22 -2.18 -3.21
N HIS A 35 3.47 -1.12 -3.49
CA HIS A 35 2.64 -0.47 -2.46
C HIS A 35 1.30 -1.18 -2.23
N ASN A 36 0.81 -1.93 -3.22
CA ASN A 36 -0.43 -2.71 -3.20
C ASN A 36 -0.52 -3.53 -4.51
N GLY A 37 -1.54 -4.38 -4.63
CA GLY A 37 -1.72 -5.21 -5.83
C GLY A 37 -1.93 -4.43 -7.14
N THR A 38 -2.39 -3.17 -7.09
CA THR A 38 -2.44 -2.32 -8.30
C THR A 38 -1.05 -1.88 -8.75
N ASP A 39 -0.23 -1.40 -7.81
CA ASP A 39 1.13 -0.98 -8.10
C ASP A 39 1.98 -2.17 -8.59
N PHE A 40 1.76 -3.34 -7.99
CA PHE A 40 2.32 -4.61 -8.47
C PHE A 40 1.90 -4.91 -9.92
N LEU A 41 0.60 -4.99 -10.22
CA LEU A 41 0.13 -5.34 -11.56
C LEU A 41 0.60 -4.36 -12.63
N GLU A 42 0.64 -3.06 -12.32
CA GLU A 42 1.14 -2.05 -13.24
C GLU A 42 2.62 -2.28 -13.58
N LYS A 43 3.45 -2.53 -12.56
CA LYS A 43 4.87 -2.85 -12.76
C LYS A 43 5.06 -4.17 -13.50
N PHE A 44 4.25 -5.16 -13.20
CA PHE A 44 4.33 -6.47 -13.84
C PHE A 44 3.89 -6.42 -15.31
N HIS A 45 2.81 -5.69 -15.63
CA HIS A 45 2.42 -5.41 -17.01
C HIS A 45 3.51 -4.67 -17.77
N ASN A 46 4.13 -3.64 -17.17
CA ASN A 46 5.25 -2.95 -17.81
C ASN A 46 6.42 -3.91 -18.09
N TYR A 47 6.72 -4.83 -17.17
CA TYR A 47 7.74 -5.86 -17.38
C TYR A 47 7.41 -6.81 -18.54
N ILE A 48 6.14 -7.18 -18.69
CA ILE A 48 5.67 -8.05 -19.78
C ILE A 48 5.73 -7.28 -21.12
N ASP A 49 5.08 -6.12 -21.18
CA ASP A 49 4.85 -5.36 -22.41
C ASP A 49 6.13 -4.75 -22.98
N GLN A 50 7.03 -4.25 -22.12
CA GLN A 50 8.25 -3.56 -22.57
C GLN A 50 9.35 -4.51 -23.02
N TYR A 51 9.29 -5.78 -22.61
CA TYR A 51 10.43 -6.66 -22.76
C TYR A 51 10.13 -8.07 -23.30
N ASP A 52 8.85 -8.42 -23.52
CA ASP A 52 8.39 -9.73 -24.02
C ASP A 52 8.97 -10.91 -23.22
N ARG A 53 8.87 -10.81 -21.88
CA ARG A 53 9.61 -11.69 -20.96
C ARG A 53 8.80 -12.78 -20.30
N LEU A 54 7.47 -12.74 -20.39
CA LEU A 54 6.63 -13.82 -19.89
C LEU A 54 6.57 -14.91 -20.95
N ARG A 55 7.38 -15.94 -20.79
CA ARG A 55 7.42 -17.13 -21.65
C ARG A 55 6.37 -18.13 -21.20
N SER A 56 5.95 -19.02 -22.09
CA SER A 56 5.13 -20.18 -21.70
C SER A 56 5.77 -21.03 -20.61
N THR A 57 7.11 -21.06 -20.54
CA THR A 57 7.90 -21.77 -19.53
C THR A 57 8.15 -20.98 -18.25
N THR A 58 7.82 -19.67 -18.18
CA THR A 58 7.99 -18.88 -16.95
C THR A 58 7.14 -19.41 -15.80
N ASN A 59 7.76 -19.64 -14.65
CA ASN A 59 7.06 -19.92 -13.40
C ASN A 59 6.90 -18.63 -12.60
N LEU A 60 5.77 -18.51 -11.92
CA LEU A 60 5.52 -17.48 -10.93
C LEU A 60 5.92 -18.04 -9.57
N VAL A 61 6.61 -17.23 -8.77
CA VAL A 61 7.06 -17.61 -7.43
C VAL A 61 6.57 -16.58 -6.43
N THR A 62 5.94 -17.06 -5.36
CA THR A 62 5.63 -16.23 -4.19
C THR A 62 6.27 -16.81 -2.95
N ILE A 63 6.76 -15.92 -2.08
CA ILE A 63 7.29 -16.28 -0.77
C ILE A 63 6.62 -15.37 0.25
N LYS A 64 5.84 -15.96 1.16
CA LYS A 64 5.26 -15.26 2.30
C LYS A 64 6.04 -15.61 3.56
N ILE A 65 6.49 -14.57 4.27
CA ILE A 65 7.29 -14.72 5.48
C ILE A 65 6.36 -14.58 6.69
N ASN A 66 6.18 -15.65 7.44
CA ASN A 66 5.21 -15.69 8.54
C ASN A 66 5.78 -15.12 9.84
N ASN A 67 4.97 -14.32 10.56
CA ASN A 67 5.26 -13.78 11.89
C ASN A 67 6.60 -13.06 12.05
N PHE A 68 7.16 -12.54 10.95
CA PHE A 68 8.49 -11.96 10.88
C PHE A 68 8.74 -10.86 11.94
N TYR A 69 7.75 -9.97 12.15
CA TYR A 69 7.83 -8.82 13.05
C TYR A 69 8.10 -9.16 14.53
N HIS A 70 8.00 -10.44 14.92
CA HIS A 70 8.19 -10.91 16.29
C HIS A 70 9.35 -11.90 16.44
N LEU A 71 9.96 -12.35 15.34
CA LEU A 71 10.93 -13.44 15.36
C LEU A 71 12.39 -12.99 15.28
N VAL A 72 12.65 -11.79 14.74
CA VAL A 72 14.02 -11.31 14.57
C VAL A 72 14.61 -10.82 15.90
N PRO A 73 15.76 -11.34 16.35
CA PRO A 73 16.41 -10.86 17.56
C PRO A 73 16.82 -9.39 17.46
N HIS A 74 16.77 -8.65 18.58
CA HIS A 74 17.12 -7.23 18.60
C HIS A 74 18.56 -6.96 18.14
N HIS A 75 19.52 -7.80 18.54
CA HIS A 75 20.91 -7.64 18.12
C HIS A 75 21.06 -7.78 16.59
N VAL A 76 20.29 -8.67 15.95
CA VAL A 76 20.27 -8.83 14.49
C VAL A 76 19.68 -7.58 13.82
N LEU A 77 18.56 -7.05 14.33
CA LEU A 77 17.99 -5.80 13.78
C LEU A 77 18.97 -4.63 13.88
N LEU A 78 19.71 -4.53 14.99
CA LEU A 78 20.68 -3.46 15.22
C LEU A 78 21.93 -3.62 14.36
N SER A 79 22.46 -4.84 14.20
CA SER A 79 23.60 -5.09 13.31
C SER A 79 23.21 -4.82 11.86
N THR A 80 22.03 -5.29 11.42
CA THR A 80 21.56 -5.04 10.06
C THR A 80 21.30 -3.56 9.78
N LEU A 81 20.80 -2.80 10.77
CA LEU A 81 20.68 -1.34 10.64
C LEU A 81 22.04 -0.67 10.47
N LEU A 82 23.04 -1.10 11.25
CA LEU A 82 24.41 -0.57 11.15
C LEU A 82 25.03 -0.89 9.78
N ASP A 83 24.92 -2.15 9.35
CA ASP A 83 25.42 -2.61 8.05
C ASP A 83 24.74 -1.85 6.91
N PHE A 84 23.45 -1.58 7.03
CA PHE A 84 22.71 -0.77 6.06
C PHE A 84 23.30 0.64 5.92
N PHE A 85 23.61 1.32 7.02
CA PHE A 85 24.24 2.64 6.96
C PHE A 85 25.62 2.60 6.32
N VAL A 86 26.44 1.63 6.71
CA VAL A 86 27.81 1.47 6.18
C VAL A 86 27.77 1.19 4.68
N LYS A 87 26.86 0.32 4.24
CA LYS A 87 26.81 -0.17 2.87
C LYS A 87 26.10 0.76 1.89
N TYR A 88 25.06 1.47 2.31
CA TYR A 88 24.18 2.21 1.38
C TYR A 88 24.16 3.72 1.60
N TYR A 89 24.35 4.19 2.84
CA TYR A 89 24.21 5.61 3.14
C TYR A 89 25.55 6.36 3.02
N HIS A 90 26.69 5.69 3.26
CA HIS A 90 28.07 6.17 3.12
C HIS A 90 28.46 7.45 3.91
N LEU A 91 27.51 8.15 4.51
CA LEU A 91 27.71 9.30 5.36
C LEU A 91 27.55 8.92 6.84
N PRO A 92 28.39 9.43 7.75
CA PRO A 92 28.29 9.08 9.16
C PRO A 92 27.13 9.77 9.89
N ILE A 93 26.39 10.68 9.22
CA ILE A 93 25.44 11.60 9.85
C ILE A 93 24.13 11.69 9.04
N ILE A 94 22.98 11.52 9.71
CA ILE A 94 21.64 11.77 9.17
C ILE A 94 21.00 12.91 9.98
N GLU A 95 20.56 13.99 9.33
CA GLU A 95 19.96 15.17 9.98
C GLU A 95 20.73 15.65 11.23
N ASN A 96 22.06 15.75 11.11
CA ASN A 96 22.99 16.14 12.19
C ASN A 96 23.15 15.13 13.34
N ILE A 97 22.69 13.88 13.15
CA ILE A 97 22.82 12.81 14.14
C ILE A 97 23.73 11.72 13.58
N HIS A 98 24.77 11.39 14.34
CA HIS A 98 25.69 10.32 13.97
C HIS A 98 24.99 8.96 13.95
N ILE A 99 25.26 8.11 12.95
CA ILE A 99 24.60 6.81 12.76
C ILE A 99 24.69 5.90 14.00
N THR A 100 25.80 5.94 14.74
CA THR A 100 25.95 5.17 15.98
C THR A 100 25.00 5.64 17.09
N LYS A 101 24.66 6.93 17.15
CA LYS A 101 23.65 7.45 18.07
C LYS A 101 22.25 6.97 17.66
N ILE A 102 21.97 6.92 16.37
CA ILE A 102 20.69 6.39 15.83
C ILE A 102 20.53 4.92 16.19
N VAL A 103 21.59 4.10 16.03
CA VAL A 103 21.58 2.68 16.44
C VAL A 103 21.37 2.54 17.96
N ARG A 104 22.03 3.37 18.78
CA ARG A 104 21.82 3.37 20.25
C ARG A 104 20.39 3.75 20.63
N LEU A 105 19.81 4.76 20.00
CA LEU A 105 18.42 5.17 20.21
C LEU A 105 17.45 4.07 19.78
N THR A 106 17.72 3.41 18.65
CA THR A 106 16.95 2.24 18.19
C THR A 106 17.03 1.10 19.20
N SER A 107 18.21 0.84 19.76
CA SER A 107 18.40 -0.16 20.81
C SER A 107 17.59 0.18 22.07
N LEU A 108 17.58 1.45 22.48
CA LEU A 108 16.75 1.91 23.59
C LEU A 108 15.27 1.66 23.33
N PHE A 109 14.76 1.93 22.12
CA PHE A 109 13.38 1.63 21.77
C PHE A 109 13.08 0.12 21.88
N LEU A 110 13.90 -0.74 21.26
CA LEU A 110 13.69 -2.19 21.22
C LEU A 110 13.66 -2.80 22.64
N HIS A 111 14.62 -2.42 23.50
CA HIS A 111 14.76 -3.00 24.84
C HIS A 111 13.79 -2.42 25.89
N ASN A 112 13.10 -1.33 25.58
CA ASN A 112 12.13 -0.69 26.50
C ASN A 112 10.68 -0.81 26.03
N ASN A 113 10.41 -1.57 24.96
CA ASN A 113 9.05 -1.78 24.49
C ASN A 113 8.32 -2.80 25.38
N ARG A 114 7.45 -2.28 26.25
CA ARG A 114 6.66 -3.04 27.23
C ARG A 114 5.17 -2.93 26.93
N PHE A 115 4.43 -3.97 27.26
CA PHE A 115 2.97 -3.99 27.13
C PHE A 115 2.33 -4.68 28.35
N TYR A 116 1.09 -4.30 28.63
CA TYR A 116 0.29 -4.89 29.70
C TYR A 116 -0.75 -5.82 29.10
N TYR A 117 -0.82 -7.04 29.60
CA TYR A 117 -1.82 -8.03 29.21
C TYR A 117 -2.12 -8.92 30.41
N ASP A 118 -3.40 -9.18 30.67
CA ASP A 118 -3.84 -10.13 31.72
C ASP A 118 -3.13 -9.95 33.08
N GLY A 119 -3.21 -8.74 33.66
CA GLY A 119 -2.61 -8.49 34.97
C GLY A 119 -1.09 -8.34 34.99
N LYS A 120 -0.39 -8.59 33.87
CA LYS A 120 1.08 -8.70 33.83
C LYS A 120 1.71 -7.75 32.83
N ILE A 121 2.93 -7.31 33.14
CA ILE A 121 3.76 -6.49 32.26
C ILE A 121 4.72 -7.42 31.53
N TYR A 122 4.65 -7.38 30.21
CA TYR A 122 5.53 -8.12 29.31
C TYR A 122 6.45 -7.14 28.57
N ARG A 123 7.55 -7.69 28.04
CA ARG A 123 8.50 -6.99 27.19
C ARG A 123 8.80 -7.83 25.97
N PHE A 124 8.92 -7.19 24.81
CA PHE A 124 9.43 -7.84 23.62
C PHE A 124 10.91 -8.19 23.78
N ILE A 125 11.24 -9.47 23.68
CA ILE A 125 12.64 -9.97 23.66
C ILE A 125 13.18 -10.11 22.22
N LYS A 126 12.28 -10.09 21.24
CA LYS A 126 12.54 -10.15 19.80
C LYS A 126 11.49 -9.30 19.09
N GLY A 127 11.86 -8.74 17.94
CA GLY A 127 10.99 -7.90 17.14
C GLY A 127 10.38 -6.74 17.95
N GLY A 128 9.11 -6.42 17.65
CA GLY A 128 8.35 -5.44 18.43
C GLY A 128 6.86 -5.45 18.09
N PRO A 129 6.11 -4.43 18.52
CA PRO A 129 4.68 -4.37 18.28
C PRO A 129 4.38 -4.18 16.78
N SER A 130 3.44 -4.95 16.23
CA SER A 130 3.16 -5.03 14.79
C SER A 130 2.58 -3.74 14.21
N ASN A 131 2.06 -2.85 15.05
CA ASN A 131 1.54 -1.53 14.67
C ASN A 131 2.59 -0.42 14.78
N SER A 132 3.86 -0.75 15.04
CA SER A 132 4.94 0.22 15.12
C SER A 132 5.52 0.52 13.74
N GLY A 133 5.51 1.80 13.37
CA GLY A 133 6.13 2.25 12.12
C GLY A 133 7.63 1.97 12.12
N LEU A 134 8.32 2.20 13.24
CA LEU A 134 9.76 1.90 13.33
C LEU A 134 10.06 0.41 13.18
N ILE A 135 9.22 -0.48 13.74
CA ILE A 135 9.40 -1.93 13.56
C ILE A 135 9.20 -2.31 12.09
N GLU A 136 8.23 -1.72 11.41
CA GLU A 136 8.06 -1.91 9.96
C GLU A 136 9.29 -1.42 9.17
N THR A 137 9.83 -0.26 9.51
CA THR A 137 11.05 0.31 8.91
C THR A 137 12.26 -0.61 9.09
N LEU A 138 12.53 -1.07 10.32
CA LEU A 138 13.63 -2.00 10.62
C LEU A 138 13.43 -3.35 9.92
N SER A 139 12.17 -3.80 9.83
CA SER A 139 11.81 -5.02 9.11
C SER A 139 12.14 -4.91 7.63
N ASN A 140 11.80 -3.78 7.00
CA ASN A 140 12.14 -3.53 5.61
C ASN A 140 13.66 -3.48 5.37
N ILE A 141 14.43 -2.91 6.30
CA ILE A 141 15.90 -2.94 6.24
C ILE A 141 16.42 -4.38 6.32
N TYR A 142 15.89 -5.18 7.25
CA TYR A 142 16.29 -6.58 7.37
C TYR A 142 15.93 -7.39 6.13
N LEU A 143 14.70 -7.27 5.65
CA LEU A 143 14.24 -7.99 4.46
C LEU A 143 15.02 -7.61 3.22
N ASN A 144 15.57 -6.40 3.14
CA ASN A 144 16.48 -6.03 2.05
C ASN A 144 17.75 -6.91 1.98
N LEU A 145 18.24 -7.46 3.11
CA LEU A 145 19.34 -8.44 3.06
C LEU A 145 18.91 -9.70 2.32
N MET A 146 17.73 -10.23 2.65
CA MET A 146 17.17 -11.41 2.00
C MET A 146 16.81 -11.13 0.54
N ASP A 147 16.29 -9.94 0.24
CA ASP A 147 16.02 -9.49 -1.12
C ASP A 147 17.33 -9.53 -1.95
N ASN A 148 18.43 -9.03 -1.39
CA ASN A 148 19.74 -9.09 -2.04
C ASN A 148 20.30 -10.52 -2.13
N PHE A 149 20.07 -11.38 -1.13
CA PHE A 149 20.44 -12.79 -1.20
C PHE A 149 19.78 -13.45 -2.41
N LEU A 150 18.46 -13.32 -2.54
CA LEU A 150 17.71 -13.87 -3.67
C LEU A 150 18.24 -13.28 -4.98
N ILE A 151 18.32 -11.96 -5.09
CA ILE A 151 18.78 -11.28 -6.32
C ILE A 151 20.22 -11.67 -6.73
N ASN A 152 21.09 -11.98 -5.78
CA ASN A 152 22.47 -12.35 -6.07
C ASN A 152 22.66 -13.84 -6.38
N GLN A 153 21.84 -14.71 -5.77
CA GLN A 153 21.92 -16.17 -5.92
C GLN A 153 21.18 -16.65 -7.16
N SER A 154 20.03 -16.05 -7.47
CA SER A 154 19.45 -16.26 -8.78
C SER A 154 20.28 -15.54 -9.84
N SER A 155 20.32 -16.09 -11.04
CA SER A 155 20.82 -15.39 -12.23
C SER A 155 19.94 -14.16 -12.61
N THR A 156 19.22 -13.56 -11.66
CA THR A 156 18.38 -12.34 -11.72
C THR A 156 19.12 -11.12 -12.24
N LYS A 157 20.43 -11.20 -12.48
CA LYS A 157 21.16 -10.21 -13.30
C LYS A 157 20.66 -10.14 -14.75
N GLN A 158 19.91 -11.12 -15.25
CA GLN A 158 19.30 -11.02 -16.57
C GLN A 158 17.81 -11.35 -16.53
N ASN A 159 17.02 -10.29 -16.39
CA ASN A 159 15.66 -10.19 -16.96
C ASN A 159 14.49 -10.88 -16.24
N GLU A 160 14.61 -11.27 -14.97
CA GLU A 160 13.44 -11.70 -14.18
C GLU A 160 12.73 -10.50 -13.51
N PHE A 161 11.41 -10.59 -13.34
CA PHE A 161 10.66 -9.64 -12.54
C PHE A 161 10.83 -9.98 -11.06
N TYR A 162 11.04 -8.97 -10.22
CA TYR A 162 11.19 -9.14 -8.79
C TYR A 162 10.58 -7.96 -8.04
N GLY A 163 9.90 -8.25 -6.93
CA GLY A 163 9.63 -7.25 -5.90
C GLY A 163 8.86 -7.80 -4.71
N ARG A 164 8.61 -6.92 -3.75
CA ARG A 164 8.03 -7.28 -2.45
C ARG A 164 6.98 -6.27 -2.02
N CYS A 165 5.92 -6.77 -1.39
CA CYS A 165 4.93 -5.97 -0.68
C CYS A 165 4.91 -6.46 0.76
N GLN A 166 5.31 -5.62 1.71
CA GLN A 166 5.46 -5.99 3.12
C GLN A 166 6.31 -7.27 3.29
N ASN A 167 5.73 -8.35 3.81
CA ASN A 167 6.35 -9.66 4.04
C ASN A 167 6.09 -10.67 2.91
N GLN A 168 5.58 -10.24 1.76
CA GLN A 168 5.25 -11.08 0.60
C GLN A 168 6.11 -10.72 -0.61
N ILE A 169 6.97 -11.64 -1.02
CA ILE A 169 7.84 -11.52 -2.20
C ILE A 169 7.17 -12.17 -3.40
N PHE A 170 7.35 -11.56 -4.56
CA PHE A 170 6.97 -12.11 -5.85
C PHE A 170 8.13 -11.99 -6.83
N PHE A 171 8.38 -13.05 -7.60
CA PHE A 171 9.28 -12.99 -8.74
C PHE A 171 8.92 -14.02 -9.81
N THR A 172 9.45 -13.82 -11.02
CA THR A 172 9.36 -14.78 -12.12
C THR A 172 10.62 -15.65 -12.19
N TRP A 173 10.46 -16.86 -12.74
CA TRP A 173 11.55 -17.82 -12.88
C TRP A 173 11.49 -18.53 -14.23
N ASN A 174 12.49 -18.31 -15.09
CA ASN A 174 12.63 -18.97 -16.38
C ASN A 174 13.68 -20.08 -16.41
N GLN A 175 14.45 -20.27 -15.34
CA GLN A 175 15.49 -21.30 -15.26
C GLN A 175 14.94 -22.64 -14.76
N SER A 176 15.83 -23.61 -14.50
CA SER A 176 15.43 -24.93 -14.02
C SER A 176 14.81 -24.86 -12.62
N LEU A 177 13.80 -25.69 -12.35
CA LEU A 177 13.20 -25.78 -11.02
C LEU A 177 14.19 -26.33 -9.97
N ASN A 178 15.10 -27.21 -10.37
CA ASN A 178 16.14 -27.75 -9.49
C ASN A 178 17.07 -26.63 -8.96
N GLU A 179 17.46 -25.69 -9.81
CA GLU A 179 18.26 -24.52 -9.40
C GLU A 179 17.49 -23.64 -8.42
N LEU A 180 16.20 -23.40 -8.68
CA LEU A 180 15.33 -22.66 -7.76
C LEU A 180 15.22 -23.36 -6.40
N GLU A 181 15.01 -24.67 -6.38
CA GLU A 181 14.93 -25.45 -5.14
C GLU A 181 16.22 -25.38 -4.32
N GLN A 182 17.39 -25.39 -4.98
CA GLN A 182 18.68 -25.20 -4.31
C GLN A 182 18.80 -23.80 -3.69
N ILE A 183 18.43 -22.75 -4.42
CA ILE A 183 18.43 -21.37 -3.91
C ILE A 183 17.50 -21.24 -2.71
N LEU A 184 16.28 -21.79 -2.80
CA LEU A 184 15.29 -21.74 -1.73
C LEU A 184 15.72 -22.56 -0.51
N LYS A 185 16.41 -23.70 -0.70
CA LYS A 185 17.00 -24.48 0.39
C LYS A 185 18.11 -23.71 1.11
N SER A 186 18.99 -23.05 0.35
CA SER A 186 20.03 -22.18 0.90
C SER A 186 19.44 -21.01 1.67
N MET A 187 18.41 -20.36 1.14
CA MET A 187 17.67 -19.29 1.84
C MET A 187 17.08 -19.80 3.16
N LYS A 188 16.39 -20.95 3.15
CA LYS A 188 15.82 -21.54 4.38
C LYS A 188 16.89 -21.87 5.43
N SER A 189 18.08 -22.29 4.99
CA SER A 189 19.22 -22.57 5.88
C SER A 189 19.76 -21.29 6.51
N GLU A 190 20.00 -20.25 5.72
CA GLU A 190 20.50 -18.95 6.21
C GLU A 190 19.50 -18.29 7.17
N TYR A 191 18.21 -18.35 6.81
CA TYR A 191 17.11 -17.71 7.55
C TYR A 191 16.26 -18.71 8.35
N HIS A 192 16.88 -19.72 8.97
CA HIS A 192 16.20 -20.83 9.68
C HIS A 192 15.26 -20.41 10.82
N HIS A 193 15.40 -19.18 11.35
CA HIS A 193 14.53 -18.63 12.39
C HIS A 193 13.20 -18.07 11.84
N LEU A 194 13.04 -18.02 10.51
CA LEU A 194 11.85 -17.57 9.82
C LEU A 194 11.06 -18.75 9.25
N SER A 195 9.75 -18.58 9.18
CA SER A 195 8.86 -19.53 8.50
C SER A 195 8.45 -18.97 7.15
N PHE A 196 8.60 -19.80 6.11
CA PHE A 196 8.32 -19.43 4.72
C PHE A 196 7.19 -20.30 4.17
N ASP A 197 6.19 -19.65 3.62
CA ASP A 197 5.16 -20.27 2.77
C ASP A 197 5.50 -19.92 1.31
N ILE A 198 5.84 -20.93 0.52
CA ILE A 198 6.38 -20.76 -0.83
C ILE A 198 5.48 -21.47 -1.82
N HIS A 199 5.02 -20.74 -2.83
CA HIS A 199 4.24 -21.29 -3.94
C HIS A 199 4.97 -21.03 -5.25
N ILE A 200 5.15 -22.10 -6.03
CA ILE A 200 5.79 -22.08 -7.35
C ILE A 200 4.82 -22.70 -8.33
N GLY A 201 4.53 -22.02 -9.43
CA GLY A 201 3.66 -22.61 -10.44
C GLY A 201 3.37 -21.67 -11.61
N LYS A 202 2.51 -22.15 -12.51
CA LYS A 202 1.96 -21.34 -13.60
C LYS A 202 0.84 -20.43 -13.14
N ASN A 203 0.17 -20.80 -12.05
CA ASN A 203 -0.81 -19.99 -11.36
C ASN A 203 -0.49 -19.90 -9.87
N LEU A 204 -0.86 -18.78 -9.25
CA LEU A 204 -0.79 -18.56 -7.81
C LEU A 204 -1.62 -17.35 -7.39
N ASN A 205 -1.71 -17.12 -6.08
CA ASN A 205 -2.36 -15.94 -5.51
C ASN A 205 -1.34 -14.96 -4.92
N TYR A 206 -1.52 -13.65 -5.14
CA TYR A 206 -0.67 -12.59 -4.60
C TYR A 206 -1.44 -11.28 -4.42
N LEU A 207 -1.43 -10.64 -3.25
CA LEU A 207 -2.08 -9.33 -2.99
C LEU A 207 -3.56 -9.22 -3.47
N ASP A 208 -4.37 -10.21 -3.12
CA ASP A 208 -5.78 -10.38 -3.55
C ASP A 208 -5.98 -10.58 -5.06
N LEU A 209 -4.93 -11.02 -5.76
CA LEU A 209 -4.96 -11.41 -7.18
C LEU A 209 -4.80 -12.90 -7.32
N TYR A 210 -5.54 -13.49 -8.25
CA TYR A 210 -5.16 -14.73 -8.88
C TYR A 210 -4.39 -14.37 -10.15
N LEU A 211 -3.23 -14.98 -10.33
CA LEU A 211 -2.35 -14.76 -11.47
C LEU A 211 -2.13 -16.10 -12.15
N GLU A 212 -2.10 -16.08 -13.48
CA GLU A 212 -1.79 -17.25 -14.27
C GLU A 212 -1.02 -16.88 -15.54
N ASN A 213 -0.04 -17.70 -15.87
CA ASN A 213 0.68 -17.64 -17.12
C ASN A 213 0.02 -18.59 -18.14
N HIS A 214 -0.87 -18.04 -18.97
CA HIS A 214 -1.48 -18.74 -20.10
C HIS A 214 -0.54 -18.72 -21.29
N ASN A 215 0.45 -19.62 -21.30
CA ASN A 215 1.38 -19.80 -22.43
C ASN A 215 2.12 -18.51 -22.86
N GLY A 216 2.54 -17.70 -21.90
CA GLY A 216 3.22 -16.42 -22.12
C GLY A 216 2.31 -15.20 -22.03
N ILE A 217 1.00 -15.41 -21.89
CA ILE A 217 0.03 -14.34 -21.70
C ILE A 217 -0.37 -14.29 -20.23
N LEU A 218 -0.26 -13.11 -19.60
CA LEU A 218 -0.74 -12.93 -18.25
C LEU A 218 -2.27 -12.92 -18.21
N TYR A 219 -2.82 -13.88 -17.50
CA TYR A 219 -4.20 -13.88 -17.05
C TYR A 219 -4.26 -13.49 -15.58
N SER A 220 -5.20 -12.62 -15.22
CA SER A 220 -5.40 -12.22 -13.84
C SER A 220 -6.87 -11.97 -13.52
N ARG A 221 -7.24 -12.21 -12.28
CA ARG A 221 -8.57 -11.88 -11.73
C ARG A 221 -8.47 -11.57 -10.25
N VAL A 222 -9.57 -11.04 -9.70
CA VAL A 222 -9.69 -10.88 -8.25
C VAL A 222 -9.69 -12.26 -7.57
N HIS A 223 -8.89 -12.39 -6.51
CA HIS A 223 -8.94 -13.52 -5.61
C HIS A 223 -9.61 -13.12 -4.31
N HIS A 224 -10.59 -13.92 -3.86
CA HIS A 224 -11.20 -13.82 -2.54
C HIS A 224 -10.81 -15.03 -1.70
N GLN A 225 -10.40 -14.78 -0.46
CA GLN A 225 -10.19 -15.85 0.49
C GLN A 225 -11.56 -16.40 0.93
N HIS A 226 -11.81 -17.68 0.65
CA HIS A 226 -13.13 -18.32 0.82
C HIS A 226 -13.66 -18.24 2.25
N ASN A 227 -12.78 -18.11 3.24
CA ASN A 227 -13.13 -18.09 4.66
C ASN A 227 -13.20 -16.67 5.24
N GLN A 228 -13.05 -15.64 4.42
CA GLN A 228 -13.06 -14.25 4.88
C GLN A 228 -13.93 -13.40 3.96
N GLN A 229 -15.11 -13.00 4.44
CA GLN A 229 -15.82 -11.92 3.79
C GLN A 229 -15.01 -10.63 3.98
N PRO A 230 -14.61 -9.93 2.89
CA PRO A 230 -13.95 -8.64 3.04
C PRO A 230 -14.92 -7.69 3.76
N TYR A 231 -14.45 -7.06 4.85
CA TYR A 231 -15.21 -6.05 5.57
C TYR A 231 -15.78 -5.02 4.59
N THR A 232 -17.09 -5.09 4.37
CA THR A 232 -17.82 -4.12 3.57
C THR A 232 -18.50 -3.17 4.55
N LEU A 233 -18.43 -1.87 4.28
CA LEU A 233 -19.02 -0.87 5.17
C LEU A 233 -20.55 -1.09 5.22
N PRO A 234 -21.16 -1.46 6.36
CA PRO A 234 -22.61 -1.67 6.40
C PRO A 234 -23.35 -0.38 6.12
N TYR A 235 -24.45 -0.46 5.36
CA TYR A 235 -25.25 0.72 5.02
C TYR A 235 -26.12 1.12 6.22
N ILE A 236 -25.60 2.03 7.04
CA ILE A 236 -26.26 2.57 8.23
C ILE A 236 -26.46 4.06 8.00
N SER A 237 -27.60 4.42 7.42
CA SER A 237 -27.94 5.81 7.08
C SER A 237 -28.05 6.73 8.30
N SER A 238 -28.23 6.18 9.50
CA SER A 238 -28.58 6.92 10.72
C SER A 238 -27.40 7.32 11.61
N LYS A 239 -26.17 6.82 11.38
CA LYS A 239 -25.01 7.08 12.26
C LYS A 239 -23.70 7.30 11.50
N GLY A 240 -23.47 8.54 11.08
CA GLY A 240 -22.12 9.10 10.91
C GLY A 240 -21.44 9.00 9.55
N ASN A 241 -21.77 8.03 8.68
CA ASN A 241 -21.14 7.93 7.36
C ASN A 241 -21.90 8.71 6.29
N SER A 242 -21.22 9.61 5.58
CA SER A 242 -21.82 10.34 4.47
C SER A 242 -22.14 9.40 3.29
N ILE A 243 -23.22 9.66 2.54
CA ILE A 243 -23.54 8.98 1.27
C ILE A 243 -22.32 8.89 0.34
N ARG A 244 -21.46 9.93 0.34
CA ARG A 244 -20.22 9.95 -0.44
C ARG A 244 -19.26 8.82 -0.05
N THR A 245 -19.14 8.51 1.23
CA THR A 245 -18.28 7.41 1.73
C THR A 245 -18.72 6.07 1.13
N TYR A 246 -20.03 5.81 1.15
CA TYR A 246 -20.65 4.63 0.56
C TYR A 246 -20.41 4.55 -0.96
N SER A 247 -20.62 5.65 -1.68
CA SER A 247 -20.35 5.72 -3.12
C SER A 247 -18.87 5.49 -3.46
N HIS A 248 -17.95 5.98 -2.61
CA HIS A 248 -16.51 5.80 -2.79
C HIS A 248 -16.07 4.35 -2.60
N TRP A 249 -16.71 3.59 -1.70
CA TRP A 249 -16.41 2.18 -1.47
C TRP A 249 -16.74 1.34 -2.72
N LEU A 250 -17.95 1.50 -3.27
CA LEU A 250 -18.38 0.77 -4.47
C LEU A 250 -17.54 1.13 -5.68
N ARG A 251 -17.31 2.43 -5.89
CA ARG A 251 -16.42 2.90 -6.96
C ARG A 251 -15.02 2.30 -6.84
N SER A 252 -14.43 2.30 -5.64
CA SER A 252 -13.07 1.74 -5.43
C SER A 252 -13.03 0.23 -5.69
N SER A 253 -14.09 -0.49 -5.34
CA SER A 253 -14.22 -1.93 -5.58
C SER A 253 -14.31 -2.24 -7.07
N LEU A 254 -15.14 -1.49 -7.82
CA LEU A 254 -15.24 -1.61 -9.29
C LEU A 254 -13.93 -1.24 -9.99
N LEU A 255 -13.26 -0.16 -9.54
CA LEU A 255 -11.92 0.20 -10.06
C LEU A 255 -10.92 -0.94 -9.82
N ARG A 256 -10.97 -1.62 -8.68
CA ARG A 256 -10.13 -2.79 -8.40
C ARG A 256 -10.46 -3.94 -9.36
N ALA A 257 -11.73 -4.27 -9.54
CA ALA A 257 -12.18 -5.32 -10.45
C ALA A 257 -11.62 -5.12 -11.87
N ILE A 258 -11.76 -3.93 -12.46
CA ILE A 258 -11.24 -3.67 -13.83
C ILE A 258 -9.72 -3.75 -13.92
N ARG A 259 -9.02 -3.28 -12.87
CA ARG A 259 -7.55 -3.39 -12.83
C ARG A 259 -7.11 -4.85 -12.83
N TYR A 260 -7.79 -5.67 -12.04
CA TYR A 260 -7.36 -7.02 -11.70
C TYR A 260 -7.81 -8.05 -12.75
N CYS A 261 -9.00 -7.90 -13.33
CA CYS A 261 -9.57 -8.85 -14.29
C CYS A 261 -9.07 -8.56 -15.71
N THR A 262 -8.42 -9.54 -16.34
CA THR A 262 -8.01 -9.47 -17.75
C THR A 262 -9.13 -9.80 -18.73
N SER A 263 -10.08 -10.64 -18.31
CA SER A 263 -11.26 -11.00 -19.10
C SER A 263 -12.51 -10.25 -18.62
N ILE A 264 -13.45 -10.03 -19.55
CA ILE A 264 -14.75 -9.46 -19.22
C ILE A 264 -15.60 -10.41 -18.38
N GLU A 265 -15.45 -11.72 -18.57
CA GLU A 265 -16.20 -12.72 -17.80
C GLU A 265 -15.83 -12.64 -16.32
N ASP A 266 -14.53 -12.59 -16.01
CA ASP A 266 -14.06 -12.43 -14.63
C ASP A 266 -14.48 -11.10 -14.01
N PHE A 267 -14.52 -10.03 -14.82
CA PHE A 267 -15.03 -8.74 -14.35
C PHE A 267 -16.53 -8.81 -14.05
N ASN A 268 -17.32 -9.47 -14.91
CA ASN A 268 -18.76 -9.62 -14.69
C ASN A 268 -19.05 -10.45 -13.45
N GLN A 269 -18.32 -11.54 -13.24
CA GLN A 269 -18.42 -12.36 -12.04
C GLN A 269 -18.07 -11.57 -10.78
N GLU A 270 -16.95 -10.83 -10.80
CA GLU A 270 -16.56 -9.95 -9.69
C GLU A 270 -17.61 -8.86 -9.45
N ARG A 271 -18.18 -8.27 -10.51
CA ARG A 271 -19.23 -7.26 -10.39
C ARG A 271 -20.48 -7.84 -9.72
N ILE A 272 -20.96 -9.00 -10.16
CA ILE A 272 -22.11 -9.68 -9.55
C ILE A 272 -21.82 -9.98 -8.08
N TYR A 273 -20.61 -10.49 -7.77
CA TYR A 273 -20.19 -10.70 -6.39
C TYR A 273 -20.23 -9.42 -5.55
N LEU A 274 -19.77 -8.29 -6.10
CA LEU A 274 -19.85 -6.99 -5.43
C LEU A 274 -21.30 -6.53 -5.24
N GLU A 275 -22.15 -6.64 -6.25
CA GLU A 275 -23.58 -6.30 -6.15
C GLU A 275 -24.25 -7.10 -5.02
N MET A 276 -24.06 -8.43 -5.00
CA MET A 276 -24.58 -9.32 -3.96
C MET A 276 -24.03 -8.98 -2.58
N THR A 277 -22.73 -8.67 -2.48
CA THR A 277 -22.10 -8.28 -1.22
C THR A 277 -22.71 -6.98 -0.68
N TYR A 278 -22.96 -5.99 -1.53
CA TYR A 278 -23.54 -4.72 -1.10
C TYR A 278 -25.02 -4.88 -0.72
N LEU A 279 -25.80 -5.66 -1.48
CA LEU A 279 -27.18 -6.01 -1.11
C LEU A 279 -27.24 -6.66 0.27
N ALA A 280 -26.37 -7.65 0.52
CA ALA A 280 -26.26 -8.32 1.81
C ALA A 280 -25.85 -7.38 2.96
N ASN A 281 -25.19 -6.25 2.65
CA ASN A 281 -24.79 -5.23 3.61
C ASN A 281 -25.79 -4.05 3.73
N GLY A 282 -27.01 -4.21 3.20
CA GLY A 282 -28.13 -3.28 3.41
C GLY A 282 -28.22 -2.12 2.40
N TYR A 283 -27.47 -2.17 1.30
CA TYR A 283 -27.57 -1.17 0.23
C TYR A 283 -28.78 -1.49 -0.66
N SER A 284 -29.54 -0.47 -1.08
CA SER A 284 -30.66 -0.65 -2.02
C SER A 284 -30.18 -0.94 -3.45
N ILE A 285 -30.95 -1.70 -4.22
CA ILE A 285 -30.71 -1.96 -5.66
C ILE A 285 -30.53 -0.64 -6.42
N ASP A 286 -31.43 0.33 -6.24
CA ASP A 286 -31.35 1.65 -6.90
C ASP A 286 -30.02 2.38 -6.67
N PHE A 287 -29.45 2.24 -5.46
CA PHE A 287 -28.16 2.84 -5.11
C PHE A 287 -27.03 2.17 -5.89
N ILE A 288 -27.03 0.85 -5.92
CA ILE A 288 -26.02 0.04 -6.60
C ILE A 288 -26.07 0.32 -8.10
N ASP A 289 -27.24 0.21 -8.71
CA ASP A 289 -27.45 0.45 -10.15
C ASP A 289 -27.03 1.85 -10.57
N LYS A 290 -27.49 2.86 -9.83
CA LYS A 290 -27.11 4.26 -10.08
C LYS A 290 -25.60 4.44 -10.08
N HIS A 291 -24.89 3.80 -9.14
CA HIS A 291 -23.44 3.96 -9.01
C HIS A 291 -22.66 3.15 -10.04
N ILE A 292 -23.12 1.96 -10.43
CA ILE A 292 -22.54 1.18 -11.53
C ILE A 292 -22.73 1.93 -12.85
N GLN A 293 -23.93 2.41 -13.14
CA GLN A 293 -24.21 3.19 -14.35
C GLN A 293 -23.38 4.47 -14.42
N HIS A 294 -23.27 5.18 -13.29
CA HIS A 294 -22.40 6.35 -13.20
C HIS A 294 -20.91 6.00 -13.41
N PHE A 295 -20.45 4.87 -12.89
CA PHE A 295 -19.08 4.38 -13.08
C PHE A 295 -18.80 4.07 -14.56
N LEU A 296 -19.68 3.33 -15.24
CA LEU A 296 -19.56 3.00 -16.65
C LEU A 296 -19.59 4.27 -17.52
N LYS A 297 -20.52 5.18 -17.23
CA LYS A 297 -20.63 6.49 -17.91
C LYS A 297 -19.35 7.32 -17.75
N PHE A 298 -18.69 7.27 -16.59
CA PHE A 298 -17.47 8.03 -16.31
C PHE A 298 -16.29 7.60 -17.20
N PHE A 299 -16.18 6.30 -17.53
CA PHE A 299 -15.15 5.80 -18.45
C PHE A 299 -15.61 5.79 -19.92
N ASP A 300 -16.65 6.57 -20.21
CA ASP A 300 -17.23 6.74 -21.54
C ASP A 300 -17.61 5.40 -22.19
N ALA A 301 -18.20 4.52 -21.37
CA ALA A 301 -18.85 3.28 -21.78
C ALA A 301 -20.32 3.54 -22.18
N LYS A 302 -20.63 4.70 -22.75
CA LYS A 302 -22.01 5.04 -23.14
C LYS A 302 -22.51 4.27 -24.36
N SER A 303 -21.61 3.92 -25.29
CA SER A 303 -21.92 2.96 -26.37
C SER A 303 -22.08 1.52 -25.86
N LEU A 304 -21.92 1.30 -24.55
CA LEU A 304 -21.94 0.00 -23.88
C LEU A 304 -23.09 -0.12 -22.87
N GLN A 305 -24.14 0.67 -23.07
CA GLN A 305 -25.38 0.56 -22.28
C GLN A 305 -26.07 -0.80 -22.42
N GLN A 306 -25.67 -1.61 -23.41
CA GLN A 306 -26.03 -3.02 -23.46
C GLN A 306 -24.98 -3.83 -22.71
N LEU A 307 -25.30 -4.16 -21.46
CA LEU A 307 -24.72 -5.32 -20.81
C LEU A 307 -25.27 -6.57 -21.52
N PRO A 308 -24.45 -7.61 -21.76
CA PRO A 308 -23.05 -7.74 -21.37
C PRO A 308 -22.09 -6.96 -22.28
N LEU A 309 -21.03 -6.42 -21.69
CA LEU A 309 -19.90 -5.84 -22.43
C LEU A 309 -19.22 -6.90 -23.30
N ASP A 310 -18.83 -6.56 -24.52
CA ASP A 310 -17.90 -7.40 -25.29
C ASP A 310 -16.44 -7.22 -24.80
N GLN A 311 -15.59 -8.21 -25.07
CA GLN A 311 -14.18 -8.20 -24.64
C GLN A 311 -13.37 -7.04 -25.24
N GLY A 312 -13.68 -6.59 -26.46
CA GLY A 312 -12.99 -5.47 -27.11
C GLY A 312 -13.29 -4.14 -26.44
N ALA A 313 -14.54 -3.95 -26.05
CA ALA A 313 -15.00 -2.76 -25.37
C ALA A 313 -14.55 -2.73 -23.90
N TYR A 314 -14.52 -3.89 -23.24
CA TYR A 314 -13.89 -4.03 -21.92
C TYR A 314 -12.40 -3.63 -21.95
N LYS A 315 -11.64 -4.08 -22.95
CA LYS A 315 -10.24 -3.67 -23.15
C LYS A 315 -10.10 -2.15 -23.28
N LYS A 316 -11.00 -1.48 -24.01
CA LYS A 316 -11.02 -0.01 -24.12
C LYS A 316 -11.25 0.68 -22.77
N ILE A 317 -12.22 0.20 -21.98
CA ILE A 317 -12.47 0.71 -20.63
C ILE A 317 -11.23 0.53 -19.76
N ARG A 318 -10.65 -0.68 -19.76
CA ARG A 318 -9.46 -1.03 -18.97
C ARG A 318 -8.28 -0.13 -19.34
N HIS A 319 -8.04 0.10 -20.63
CA HIS A 319 -7.00 1.01 -21.11
C HIS A 319 -7.23 2.46 -20.65
N ARG A 320 -8.45 2.99 -20.80
CA ARG A 320 -8.82 4.34 -20.31
C ARG A 320 -8.61 4.48 -18.81
N LEU A 321 -8.96 3.45 -18.04
CA LEU A 321 -8.73 3.41 -16.60
C LEU A 321 -7.24 3.53 -16.26
N PHE A 322 -6.38 2.75 -16.91
CA PHE A 322 -4.95 2.82 -16.68
C PHE A 322 -4.37 4.19 -17.04
N ASN A 323 -4.81 4.80 -18.14
CA ASN A 323 -4.38 6.17 -18.51
C ASN A 323 -4.82 7.20 -17.47
N PHE A 324 -6.09 7.18 -17.04
CA PHE A 324 -6.61 8.04 -15.98
C PHE A 324 -5.78 7.91 -14.69
N MET A 325 -5.40 6.69 -14.32
CA MET A 325 -4.60 6.44 -13.12
C MET A 325 -3.17 7.01 -13.23
N ARG A 326 -2.52 6.87 -14.39
CA ARG A 326 -1.20 7.47 -14.66
C ARG A 326 -1.27 9.00 -14.56
N GLU A 327 -2.28 9.62 -15.14
CA GLU A 327 -2.51 11.08 -15.06
C GLU A 327 -2.71 11.53 -13.61
N GLN A 328 -3.48 10.78 -12.81
CA GLN A 328 -3.68 11.07 -11.38
C GLN A 328 -2.37 10.96 -10.59
N ARG A 329 -1.50 9.99 -10.88
CA ARG A 329 -0.20 9.85 -10.22
C ARG A 329 0.71 11.03 -10.56
N GLN A 330 0.85 11.36 -11.84
CA GLN A 330 1.63 12.52 -12.28
C GLN A 330 1.12 13.83 -11.67
N HIS A 331 -0.20 14.00 -11.58
CA HIS A 331 -0.79 15.17 -10.92
C HIS A 331 -0.41 15.20 -9.42
N LYS A 332 -0.44 14.07 -8.72
CA LYS A 332 -0.05 13.99 -7.30
C LYS A 332 1.43 14.31 -7.11
N GLU A 333 2.30 13.79 -7.96
CA GLU A 333 3.75 14.04 -7.94
C GLU A 333 4.04 15.53 -8.18
N LYS A 334 3.49 16.11 -9.26
CA LYS A 334 3.59 17.56 -9.54
C LYS A 334 3.06 18.40 -8.38
N LYS A 335 1.95 17.98 -7.75
CA LYS A 335 1.44 18.62 -6.54
C LYS A 335 2.46 18.52 -5.41
N GLN A 336 2.99 17.34 -5.08
CA GLN A 336 3.99 17.16 -4.02
C GLN A 336 5.27 17.95 -4.27
N GLU A 337 5.77 18.01 -5.49
CA GLU A 337 6.92 18.85 -5.86
C GLU A 337 6.59 20.34 -5.69
N SER A 338 5.41 20.78 -6.12
CA SER A 338 4.95 22.15 -5.89
C SER A 338 4.79 22.47 -4.39
N PHE A 339 4.45 21.47 -3.56
CA PHE A 339 4.39 21.60 -2.10
C PHE A 339 5.77 21.69 -1.46
N LYS A 340 6.78 20.99 -2.00
CA LYS A 340 8.17 21.11 -1.54
C LYS A 340 8.77 22.46 -1.92
N LYS A 341 8.39 23.02 -3.07
CA LYS A 341 8.90 24.31 -3.57
C LYS A 341 8.18 25.52 -2.97
N ASN A 342 6.88 25.42 -2.67
CA ASN A 342 6.09 26.53 -2.14
C ASN A 342 5.79 26.33 -0.65
N ARG A 343 6.06 27.36 0.17
CA ARG A 343 5.70 27.43 1.61
C ARG A 343 4.17 27.47 1.80
N ARG A 344 3.47 26.36 1.53
CA ARG A 344 2.03 26.22 1.71
C ARG A 344 1.71 25.68 3.10
N PHE A 345 0.80 26.33 3.81
CA PHE A 345 0.30 25.88 5.11
C PHE A 345 -1.04 25.17 4.91
N HIS A 346 -1.16 23.96 5.47
CA HIS A 346 -2.41 23.21 5.46
C HIS A 346 -3.11 23.34 6.80
N LEU A 347 -4.25 24.03 6.81
CA LEU A 347 -5.17 23.96 7.93
C LEU A 347 -6.20 22.87 7.64
N SER A 348 -6.02 21.73 8.30
CA SER A 348 -7.02 20.65 8.25
C SER A 348 -7.99 20.78 9.41
N TYR A 349 -9.28 20.81 9.16
CA TYR A 349 -10.32 20.84 10.20
C TYR A 349 -11.30 19.69 10.04
N ILE A 350 -11.84 19.20 11.16
CA ILE A 350 -12.89 18.17 11.17
C ILE A 350 -14.23 18.87 11.02
N TYR A 351 -15.05 18.37 10.08
CA TYR A 351 -16.39 18.88 9.84
C TYR A 351 -17.42 17.76 10.05
N ASP A 352 -18.16 17.81 11.15
CA ASP A 352 -19.11 16.77 11.54
C ASP A 352 -20.46 16.86 10.82
N ASN A 353 -20.48 17.37 9.58
CA ASN A 353 -21.68 17.46 8.73
C ASN A 353 -22.91 18.16 9.36
N VAL A 354 -22.75 18.96 10.42
CA VAL A 354 -23.85 19.69 11.10
C VAL A 354 -24.36 20.90 10.29
N GLY A 355 -24.16 20.92 8.96
CA GLY A 355 -24.71 21.97 8.09
C GLY A 355 -24.11 22.02 6.67
N PRO A 356 -24.39 23.12 5.93
CA PRO A 356 -23.80 23.34 4.62
C PRO A 356 -22.30 23.69 4.73
N LYS A 357 -21.45 22.80 4.23
CA LYS A 357 -19.98 22.98 4.19
C LYS A 357 -19.55 24.31 3.56
N SER A 358 -20.27 24.79 2.55
CA SER A 358 -20.00 26.09 1.90
C SER A 358 -20.11 27.25 2.89
N ARG A 359 -21.14 27.24 3.75
CA ARG A 359 -21.37 28.27 4.77
C ARG A 359 -20.30 28.23 5.86
N PHE A 360 -19.92 27.03 6.31
CA PHE A 360 -18.83 26.87 7.27
C PHE A 360 -17.49 27.37 6.70
N ASN A 361 -17.14 26.94 5.48
CA ASN A 361 -15.92 27.39 4.80
C ASN A 361 -15.86 28.91 4.64
N LYS A 362 -16.99 29.55 4.31
CA LYS A 362 -17.08 31.00 4.20
C LYS A 362 -16.77 31.67 5.55
N LYS A 363 -17.43 31.23 6.62
CA LYS A 363 -17.24 31.79 7.97
C LYS A 363 -15.84 31.53 8.52
N LEU A 364 -15.27 30.35 8.27
CA LEU A 364 -13.90 30.01 8.65
C LEU A 364 -12.89 30.92 7.91
N ARG A 365 -13.10 31.16 6.60
CA ARG A 365 -12.27 32.11 5.85
C ARG A 365 -12.39 33.53 6.39
N GLU A 366 -13.59 33.98 6.74
CA GLU A 366 -13.82 35.30 7.36
C GLU A 366 -13.11 35.45 8.71
N ILE A 367 -13.08 34.39 9.54
CA ILE A 367 -12.34 34.39 10.81
C ILE A 367 -10.83 34.42 10.55
N LEU A 368 -10.35 33.58 9.63
CA LEU A 368 -8.92 33.51 9.31
C LEU A 368 -8.41 34.82 8.69
N SER A 369 -9.19 35.47 7.83
CA SER A 369 -8.81 36.76 7.24
C SER A 369 -8.73 37.91 8.25
N LYS A 370 -9.37 37.78 9.42
CA LYS A 370 -9.27 38.77 10.51
C LYS A 370 -7.99 38.64 11.34
N HIS A 371 -7.36 37.47 11.32
CA HIS A 371 -6.23 37.14 12.20
C HIS A 371 -4.95 36.79 11.45
N VAL A 372 -5.07 36.47 10.16
CA VAL A 372 -3.98 36.18 9.24
C VAL A 372 -4.15 37.12 8.05
N GLN A 373 -3.15 37.95 7.76
CA GLN A 373 -3.10 38.72 6.52
C GLN A 373 -2.98 37.74 5.35
N LEU A 374 -4.12 37.23 4.87
CA LEU A 374 -4.19 36.41 3.67
C LEU A 374 -4.08 37.38 2.49
N PRO A 375 -2.98 37.37 1.71
CA PRO A 375 -2.85 38.30 0.61
C PRO A 375 -3.98 38.05 -0.39
N ASN A 376 -4.66 39.13 -0.77
CA ASN A 376 -5.58 39.13 -1.89
C ASN A 376 -4.85 38.61 -3.13
N THR A 377 -5.48 37.65 -3.79
CA THR A 377 -4.97 36.89 -4.92
C THR A 377 -4.56 37.77 -6.10
N THR A 378 -3.25 37.88 -6.34
CA THR A 378 -2.67 37.92 -7.69
C THR A 378 -1.53 36.90 -7.75
N PHE A 379 -1.53 36.10 -8.82
CA PHE A 379 -0.68 34.93 -9.02
C PHE A 379 0.74 35.36 -9.40
N GLU A 380 1.53 35.81 -8.43
CA GLU A 380 2.97 35.97 -8.63
C GLU A 380 3.77 35.27 -7.53
N ASN A 381 4.89 34.71 -7.98
CA ASN A 381 5.69 33.67 -7.35
C ASN A 381 6.16 34.08 -5.93
N ASN A 382 6.10 33.11 -5.01
CA ASN A 382 6.78 33.09 -3.69
C ASN A 382 6.07 33.60 -2.42
N LYS A 383 4.74 33.78 -2.39
CA LYS A 383 4.03 34.04 -1.10
C LYS A 383 3.40 32.79 -0.47
N LEU A 384 3.43 32.74 0.86
CA LEU A 384 2.79 31.73 1.72
C LEU A 384 1.33 31.50 1.30
N GLN A 385 0.92 30.25 1.06
CA GLN A 385 -0.45 29.92 0.67
C GLN A 385 -1.13 29.05 1.72
N LEU A 386 -2.24 29.53 2.31
CA LEU A 386 -3.06 28.76 3.24
C LEU A 386 -4.11 27.96 2.47
N ASP A 387 -4.01 26.63 2.50
CA ASP A 387 -5.01 25.73 1.92
C ASP A 387 -5.81 25.07 3.04
N ILE A 388 -7.08 25.45 3.13
CA ILE A 388 -8.02 24.97 4.14
C ILE A 388 -8.69 23.69 3.62
N ARG A 389 -8.44 22.57 4.29
CA ARG A 389 -9.00 21.26 3.93
C ARG A 389 -9.89 20.73 5.04
N THR A 390 -11.06 20.23 4.67
CA THR A 390 -11.82 19.37 5.57
C THR A 390 -11.16 17.99 5.63
N LYS A 391 -10.80 17.53 6.82
CA LYS A 391 -10.63 16.10 7.08
C LYS A 391 -11.97 15.56 7.55
N THR A 392 -12.60 14.72 6.75
CA THR A 392 -13.67 13.87 7.27
C THR A 392 -13.04 12.94 8.28
N GLN A 393 -13.62 12.82 9.47
CA GLN A 393 -13.18 11.84 10.46
C GLN A 393 -13.37 10.45 9.85
N HIS A 394 -12.30 9.93 9.27
CA HIS A 394 -12.18 8.55 8.86
C HIS A 394 -11.81 7.70 10.07
N SER A 395 -12.21 8.07 11.30
CA SER A 395 -11.67 7.47 12.54
C SER A 395 -11.88 5.96 12.62
N LEU A 396 -12.86 5.40 11.90
CA LEU A 396 -12.98 3.97 11.63
C LEU A 396 -12.18 3.50 10.40
N ASN A 397 -12.22 4.25 9.29
CA ASN A 397 -11.53 3.86 8.06
C ASN A 397 -10.00 3.95 8.12
N SER A 398 -9.37 4.78 8.96
CA SER A 398 -7.91 4.77 9.14
C SER A 398 -7.41 3.60 9.98
N LEU A 399 -8.29 3.02 10.81
CA LEU A 399 -8.04 1.75 11.51
C LEU A 399 -8.21 0.55 10.57
N LEU A 400 -9.09 0.65 9.57
CA LEU A 400 -9.39 -0.43 8.62
C LEU A 400 -8.57 -0.37 7.32
N SER A 401 -8.09 0.80 6.89
CA SER A 401 -7.23 0.97 5.71
C SER A 401 -5.76 0.63 5.98
N GLY A 402 -5.38 0.51 7.26
CA GLY A 402 -4.07 0.05 7.70
C GLY A 402 -4.05 -1.44 8.08
N GLN A 403 -5.16 -2.16 7.89
CA GLN A 403 -5.21 -3.61 7.99
C GLN A 403 -5.45 -4.19 6.61
N ARG A 404 -4.34 -4.36 5.87
CA ARG A 404 -4.13 -5.42 4.88
C ARG A 404 -2.65 -5.47 4.51
#